data_AF-D2RX12-F1
#
_entry.id   AF-D2RX12-F1
#
_cell.length_a   1.000
_cell.length_b   1.000
_cell.length_c   1.000
_cell.angle_alpha   90.00
_cell.angle_beta   90.00
_cell.angle_gamma   90.00
#
_symmetry.space_group_name_H-M   'P 1'
#
loop_
_entity.id
_entity.type
_entity.pdbx_description
1 polymer ?
#
loop_
_entity_poly.entity_id
_entity_poly.type
_entity_poly.pdbx_seq_one_letter_code
_entity_poly.pdbx_strand_id
1 'polypeptide(L)'
;MRRRTYLATATATGVALAGCAELGWSGSNTEPDERTTDTPPPLEGPDDTGTIDDFSDFSAWSVVAGRASLVDEEASVGERSLLLEADGDDEAARIVRRLPGPVDFSGENPGLAVGTEETATPIVQLFDDDGNAIEFRATVHGGTDLRRSNFGVSGLESGVNLGDITEIHVAVVAAGDAERELRLDDLHLVSRPDEGLVSLQFDGGDESIYDAALPVLEEFDYPATAFVPTDLIRSSADHDGDRMTESQLETLADAGWTIGSYTANGRLLPDLDSDERADQLTDARAWLEDEGYADGARFVSYPAGQYDAASLDLVDETYDLGFAAGQPVQGRVVDTARYPRAVDPEAAEELLERTADLGGITTLCYHGLDGDAVDRFEETVTYLDKLVAEGDLEVVGPETLASEYAETE
;
A
#
# COMPACT_ATOMS: atom_id res chain seq x y z
N MET A 1 23.49 39.98 -13.44
CA MET A 1 23.67 38.86 -12.50
C MET A 1 22.29 38.28 -12.24
N ARG A 2 21.89 37.28 -13.03
CA ARG A 2 20.63 36.55 -12.87
C ARG A 2 20.89 35.45 -11.84
N ARG A 3 20.13 35.43 -10.74
CA ARG A 3 20.14 34.32 -9.77
C ARG A 3 19.26 33.22 -10.35
N ARG A 4 19.88 32.10 -10.72
CA ARG A 4 19.19 30.84 -10.99
C ARG A 4 18.84 30.24 -9.64
N THR A 5 17.55 30.16 -9.34
CA THR A 5 17.04 29.35 -8.24
C THR A 5 16.90 27.95 -8.81
N TYR A 6 17.82 27.07 -8.45
CA TYR A 6 17.65 25.63 -8.68
C TYR A 6 16.71 25.14 -7.59
N LEU A 7 15.51 24.72 -7.98
CA LEU A 7 14.67 23.85 -7.15
C LEU A 7 15.47 22.57 -6.92
N ALA A 8 15.70 22.24 -5.66
CA ALA A 8 16.28 20.97 -5.30
C ALA A 8 15.24 19.90 -5.65
N THR A 9 15.54 19.10 -6.67
CA THR A 9 14.88 17.82 -6.90
C THR A 9 15.06 17.03 -5.60
N ALA A 10 14.02 17.00 -4.78
CA ALA A 10 13.96 16.07 -3.67
C ALA A 10 13.75 14.70 -4.34
N THR A 11 14.87 14.03 -4.64
CA THR A 11 14.84 12.59 -4.83
C THR A 11 14.23 12.03 -3.56
N ALA A 12 12.96 11.64 -3.63
CA ALA A 12 12.36 10.79 -2.63
C ALA A 12 13.22 9.52 -2.66
N THR A 13 14.20 9.44 -1.76
CA THR A 13 14.74 8.16 -1.35
C THR A 13 13.54 7.46 -0.74
N GLY A 14 12.82 6.72 -1.59
CA GLY A 14 11.95 5.67 -1.14
C GLY A 14 12.79 4.90 -0.13
N VAL A 15 12.32 4.86 1.11
CA VAL A 15 12.80 3.87 2.05
C VAL A 15 12.22 2.55 1.54
N ALA A 16 12.74 2.09 0.39
CA ALA A 16 12.85 0.69 0.13
C ALA A 16 13.78 0.21 1.25
N LEU A 17 13.19 -0.30 2.33
CA LEU A 17 13.87 -1.25 3.20
C LEU A 17 14.09 -2.53 2.37
N ALA A 18 14.88 -2.41 1.30
CA ALA A 18 15.53 -3.50 0.60
C ALA A 18 16.60 -4.02 1.56
N GLY A 19 16.15 -4.81 2.52
CA GLY A 19 16.98 -5.23 3.65
C GLY A 19 16.22 -5.93 4.75
N CYS A 20 15.18 -6.72 4.43
CA CYS A 20 14.58 -7.68 5.36
C CYS A 20 14.15 -8.98 4.67
N ALA A 21 14.72 -9.32 3.51
CA ALA A 21 14.49 -10.62 2.88
C ALA A 21 15.18 -11.79 3.61
N GLU A 22 15.93 -11.52 4.68
CA GLU A 22 16.57 -12.55 5.51
C GLU A 22 16.53 -12.18 7.00
N LEU A 23 15.33 -12.08 7.58
CA LEU A 23 15.17 -12.55 8.96
C LEU A 23 14.67 -13.99 8.88
N GLY A 24 15.52 -14.86 8.34
CA GLY A 24 15.38 -16.29 8.49
C GLY A 24 15.45 -16.62 9.97
N TRP A 25 14.29 -16.63 10.65
CA TRP A 25 14.20 -17.22 11.96
C TRP A 25 14.29 -18.73 11.75
N SER A 26 15.51 -19.27 11.78
CA SER A 26 15.70 -20.69 12.05
C SER A 26 15.09 -20.96 13.41
N GLY A 27 13.94 -21.63 13.44
CA GLY A 27 13.24 -21.95 14.69
C GLY A 27 14.25 -22.38 15.73
N SER A 28 14.41 -21.57 16.79
CA SER A 28 15.03 -22.10 17.99
C SER A 28 14.11 -23.24 18.38
N ASN A 29 14.65 -24.45 18.28
CA ASN A 29 14.04 -25.71 18.65
C ASN A 29 13.76 -25.66 20.15
N THR A 30 12.79 -24.85 20.55
CA THR A 30 12.13 -24.94 21.83
C THR A 30 11.33 -26.21 21.70
N GLU A 31 11.86 -27.27 22.31
CA GLU A 31 11.08 -28.50 22.51
C GLU A 31 9.68 -28.06 22.96
N PRO A 32 8.61 -28.60 22.36
CA PRO A 32 7.27 -28.21 22.73
C PRO A 32 7.15 -28.42 24.24
N ASP A 33 6.85 -27.36 24.99
CA ASP A 33 6.48 -27.52 26.38
C ASP A 33 5.22 -28.38 26.37
N GLU A 34 5.37 -29.68 26.68
CA GLU A 34 4.31 -30.69 26.71
C GLU A 34 3.29 -30.42 27.84
N ARG A 35 2.89 -29.17 28.07
CA ARG A 35 2.01 -28.73 29.15
C ARG A 35 1.13 -27.52 28.81
N THR A 36 0.47 -27.53 27.67
CA THR A 36 -0.91 -27.04 27.59
C THR A 36 -1.72 -27.99 26.72
N THR A 37 -2.55 -28.82 27.36
CA THR A 37 -3.56 -29.66 26.70
C THR A 37 -4.82 -28.86 26.32
N ASP A 38 -4.73 -27.53 26.30
CA ASP A 38 -5.85 -26.67 26.01
C ASP A 38 -5.92 -26.46 24.51
N THR A 39 -7.01 -26.94 23.91
CA THR A 39 -7.39 -26.58 22.55
C THR A 39 -7.39 -25.04 22.44
N PRO A 40 -6.71 -24.46 21.44
CA PRO A 40 -6.71 -23.01 21.24
C PRO A 40 -8.15 -22.46 21.19
N PRO A 41 -8.40 -21.24 21.68
CA PRO A 41 -9.71 -20.60 21.56
C PRO A 41 -10.18 -20.57 20.10
N PRO A 42 -11.49 -20.75 19.85
CA PRO A 42 -12.02 -20.75 18.49
C PRO A 42 -11.75 -19.42 17.79
N LEU A 43 -11.42 -19.46 16.50
CA LEU A 43 -11.48 -18.28 15.64
C LEU A 43 -12.92 -18.15 15.16
N GLU A 44 -13.53 -16.99 15.42
CA GLU A 44 -14.85 -16.69 14.87
C GLU A 44 -14.70 -16.48 13.35
N GLY A 45 -15.70 -16.88 12.57
CA GLY A 45 -15.72 -16.53 11.15
C GLY A 45 -15.85 -15.01 10.98
N PRO A 46 -15.47 -14.46 9.81
CA PRO A 46 -15.57 -13.02 9.58
C PRO A 46 -17.00 -12.54 9.79
N ASP A 47 -17.16 -11.44 10.52
CA ASP A 47 -18.44 -10.76 10.67
C ASP A 47 -18.83 -9.99 9.39
N ASP A 48 -19.90 -9.20 9.45
CA ASP A 48 -20.39 -8.42 8.30
C ASP A 48 -19.37 -7.38 7.79
N THR A 49 -18.34 -7.06 8.59
CA THR A 49 -17.24 -6.15 8.25
C THR A 49 -15.92 -6.88 8.00
N GLY A 50 -15.91 -8.21 7.99
CA GLY A 50 -14.71 -9.01 7.80
C GLY A 50 -13.88 -9.26 9.07
N THR A 51 -14.25 -8.69 10.23
CA THR A 51 -13.52 -8.86 11.49
C THR A 51 -13.56 -10.31 11.95
N ILE A 52 -12.39 -10.88 12.27
CA ILE A 52 -12.22 -12.23 12.82
C ILE A 52 -11.66 -12.22 14.25
N ASP A 53 -11.06 -11.11 14.69
CA ASP A 53 -10.56 -10.91 16.05
C ASP A 53 -10.45 -9.40 16.36
N ASP A 54 -11.11 -8.96 17.44
CA ASP A 54 -11.08 -7.57 17.95
C ASP A 54 -10.05 -7.39 19.09
N PHE A 55 -9.21 -8.40 19.33
CA PHE A 55 -8.23 -8.47 20.42
C PHE A 55 -8.80 -8.35 21.84
N SER A 56 -10.13 -8.39 22.04
CA SER A 56 -10.75 -8.34 23.37
C SER A 56 -10.41 -9.57 24.22
N ASP A 57 -10.19 -10.74 23.60
CA ASP A 57 -9.76 -11.97 24.26
C ASP A 57 -8.29 -12.32 23.95
N PHE A 58 -7.39 -11.76 24.77
CA PHE A 58 -5.97 -12.04 24.65
C PHE A 58 -5.58 -13.50 25.00
N SER A 59 -6.50 -14.34 25.51
CA SER A 59 -6.18 -15.76 25.80
C SER A 59 -5.94 -16.60 24.55
N ALA A 60 -6.36 -16.11 23.38
CA ALA A 60 -6.08 -16.71 22.07
C ALA A 60 -4.64 -16.43 21.56
N TRP A 61 -3.95 -15.47 22.18
CA TRP A 61 -2.65 -14.98 21.73
C TRP A 61 -1.52 -15.34 22.71
N SER A 62 -0.33 -15.52 22.17
CA SER A 62 0.90 -15.73 22.92
C SER A 62 1.95 -14.72 22.48
N VAL A 63 2.57 -14.02 23.44
CA VAL A 63 3.71 -13.15 23.16
C VAL A 63 4.97 -14.01 23.02
N VAL A 64 5.65 -13.91 21.88
CA VAL A 64 6.90 -14.66 21.62
C VAL A 64 8.13 -13.76 21.56
N ALA A 65 7.95 -12.45 21.35
CA ALA A 65 8.99 -11.43 21.43
C ALA A 65 8.37 -10.08 21.84
N GLY A 66 9.14 -9.20 22.51
CA GLY A 66 8.65 -7.92 23.02
C GLY A 66 7.59 -8.06 24.11
N ARG A 67 6.65 -7.11 24.15
CA ARG A 67 5.51 -7.11 25.09
C ARG A 67 4.21 -6.82 24.38
N ALA A 68 3.11 -7.31 24.95
CA ALA A 68 1.77 -6.97 24.50
C ALA A 68 0.84 -6.75 25.69
N SER A 69 -0.04 -5.76 25.62
CA SER A 69 -1.02 -5.45 26.68
C SER A 69 -2.30 -4.85 26.12
N LEU A 70 -3.43 -5.05 26.79
CA LEU A 70 -4.71 -4.47 26.39
C LEU A 70 -4.86 -3.03 26.91
N VAL A 71 -5.45 -2.16 26.08
CA VAL A 71 -5.72 -0.75 26.38
C VAL A 71 -7.22 -0.49 26.28
N ASP A 72 -7.80 0.16 27.30
CA ASP A 72 -9.22 0.53 27.35
C ASP A 72 -9.48 1.87 26.62
N GLU A 73 -10.69 2.06 26.08
CA GLU A 73 -11.18 3.33 25.50
C GLU A 73 -10.45 3.84 24.23
N GLU A 74 -9.61 3.01 23.61
CA GLU A 74 -8.90 3.29 22.35
C GLU A 74 -9.07 2.12 21.37
N ALA A 75 -10.30 1.81 20.96
CA ALA A 75 -10.62 0.69 20.06
C ALA A 75 -11.41 1.15 18.83
N SER A 76 -11.11 0.58 17.67
CA SER A 76 -11.89 0.67 16.44
C SER A 76 -13.12 -0.25 16.51
N VAL A 77 -12.96 -1.45 17.06
CA VAL A 77 -14.04 -2.44 17.24
C VAL A 77 -14.01 -2.95 18.68
N GLY A 78 -15.18 -3.21 19.27
CA GLY A 78 -15.24 -3.72 20.66
C GLY A 78 -14.95 -2.64 21.71
N GLU A 79 -14.34 -3.05 22.84
CA GLU A 79 -14.10 -2.17 24.00
C GLU A 79 -12.62 -1.86 24.24
N ARG A 80 -11.70 -2.60 23.59
CA ARG A 80 -10.25 -2.58 23.86
C ARG A 80 -9.44 -2.81 22.60
N SER A 81 -8.24 -2.23 22.55
CA SER A 81 -7.21 -2.55 21.57
C SER A 81 -6.01 -3.20 22.23
N LEU A 82 -5.07 -3.68 21.41
CA LEU A 82 -3.81 -4.25 21.82
C LEU A 82 -2.66 -3.28 21.58
N LEU A 83 -1.86 -3.02 22.61
CA LEU A 83 -0.56 -2.38 22.50
C LEU A 83 0.53 -3.44 22.32
N LEU A 84 1.29 -3.39 21.24
CA LEU A 84 2.43 -4.24 20.94
C LEU A 84 3.73 -3.41 20.97
N GLU A 85 4.67 -3.79 21.82
CA GLU A 85 5.86 -2.98 22.14
C GLU A 85 7.16 -3.78 21.99
N ALA A 86 8.13 -3.20 21.28
CA ALA A 86 9.53 -3.62 21.29
C ALA A 86 10.36 -2.50 21.95
N ASP A 87 11.04 -2.81 23.06
CA ASP A 87 11.95 -1.86 23.68
C ASP A 87 13.29 -1.82 22.91
N GLY A 88 14.18 -0.89 23.24
CA GLY A 88 15.50 -0.78 22.58
C GLY A 88 16.44 -1.99 22.75
N ASP A 89 16.10 -2.98 23.58
CA ASP A 89 16.82 -4.26 23.69
C ASP A 89 16.20 -5.38 22.82
N ASP A 90 14.99 -5.17 22.30
CA ASP A 90 14.23 -6.14 21.50
C ASP A 90 14.43 -5.87 20.00
N GLU A 91 14.78 -6.88 19.21
CA GLU A 91 14.87 -6.74 17.74
C GLU A 91 13.47 -6.70 17.08
N ALA A 92 12.44 -7.16 17.79
CA ALA A 92 11.05 -7.17 17.33
C ALA A 92 10.08 -7.40 18.50
N ALA A 93 8.82 -7.03 18.29
CA ALA A 93 7.70 -7.50 19.09
C ALA A 93 6.82 -8.41 18.22
N ARG A 94 6.37 -9.54 18.79
CA ARG A 94 5.56 -10.52 18.06
C ARG A 94 4.59 -11.24 18.98
N ILE A 95 3.36 -11.37 18.50
CA ILE A 95 2.32 -12.22 19.05
C ILE A 95 1.93 -13.30 18.04
N VAL A 96 1.50 -14.45 18.55
CA VAL A 96 1.11 -15.61 17.77
C VAL A 96 -0.25 -16.10 18.24
N ARG A 97 -1.15 -16.34 17.29
CA ARG A 97 -2.41 -17.04 17.50
C ARG A 97 -2.35 -18.38 16.80
N ARG A 98 -2.46 -19.46 17.58
CA ARG A 98 -2.65 -20.81 17.05
C ARG A 98 -4.13 -21.04 16.79
N LEU A 99 -4.44 -21.60 15.63
CA LEU A 99 -5.82 -21.90 15.25
C LEU A 99 -6.24 -23.28 15.80
N PRO A 100 -7.51 -23.45 16.22
CA PRO A 100 -8.00 -24.73 16.77
C PRO A 100 -8.02 -25.87 15.74
N GLY A 101 -7.94 -25.51 14.46
CA GLY A 101 -7.82 -26.37 13.29
C GLY A 101 -7.53 -25.51 12.06
N PRO A 102 -7.26 -26.13 10.91
CA PRO A 102 -6.88 -25.38 9.72
C PRO A 102 -8.00 -24.48 9.19
N VAL A 103 -7.62 -23.32 8.68
CA VAL A 103 -8.52 -22.32 8.10
C VAL A 103 -8.04 -21.95 6.70
N ASP A 104 -8.98 -21.75 5.79
CA ASP A 104 -8.72 -21.38 4.41
C ASP A 104 -8.63 -19.85 4.27
N PHE A 105 -7.48 -19.38 3.78
CA PHE A 105 -7.15 -17.98 3.47
C PHE A 105 -6.81 -17.80 1.98
N SER A 106 -7.11 -18.77 1.10
CA SER A 106 -6.66 -18.75 -0.29
C SER A 106 -7.22 -17.60 -1.11
N GLY A 107 -8.35 -17.01 -0.71
CA GLY A 107 -8.98 -15.87 -1.37
C GLY A 107 -8.89 -14.55 -0.61
N GLU A 108 -8.13 -14.47 0.48
CA GLU A 108 -8.23 -13.36 1.44
C GLU A 108 -6.85 -12.80 1.82
N ASN A 109 -6.75 -11.48 1.96
CA ASN A 109 -5.65 -10.82 2.67
C ASN A 109 -6.08 -10.55 4.11
N PRO A 110 -5.22 -10.80 5.12
CA PRO A 110 -5.45 -10.28 6.45
C PRO A 110 -5.14 -8.78 6.50
N GLY A 111 -5.98 -8.00 7.19
CA GLY A 111 -5.75 -6.59 7.51
C GLY A 111 -5.86 -6.35 9.01
N LEU A 112 -5.41 -5.17 9.45
CA LEU A 112 -5.48 -4.73 10.85
C LEU A 112 -5.90 -3.26 10.89
N ALA A 113 -6.63 -2.86 11.94
CA ALA A 113 -6.63 -1.47 12.35
C ALA A 113 -5.33 -1.17 13.10
N VAL A 114 -4.59 -0.17 12.65
CA VAL A 114 -3.26 0.14 13.19
C VAL A 114 -3.14 1.62 13.50
N GLY A 115 -2.59 1.94 14.68
CA GLY A 115 -2.20 3.28 15.10
C GLY A 115 -0.76 3.27 15.64
N THR A 116 -0.02 4.35 15.42
CA THR A 116 1.38 4.46 15.83
C THR A 116 1.81 5.92 15.95
N GLU A 117 2.77 6.20 16.84
CA GLU A 117 3.36 7.54 17.00
C GLU A 117 4.51 7.80 16.01
N GLU A 118 5.16 6.75 15.51
CA GLU A 118 6.23 6.81 14.51
C GLU A 118 5.88 5.99 13.27
N THR A 119 6.57 6.23 12.15
CA THR A 119 6.41 5.37 10.97
C THR A 119 6.82 3.94 11.29
N ALA A 120 5.90 3.00 11.03
CA ALA A 120 6.11 1.59 11.25
C ALA A 120 5.59 0.75 10.07
N THR A 121 6.14 -0.45 9.96
CA THR A 121 5.72 -1.44 8.96
C THR A 121 5.30 -2.72 9.68
N PRO A 122 4.06 -2.77 10.22
CA PRO A 122 3.51 -3.99 10.80
C PRO A 122 3.55 -5.15 9.81
N ILE A 123 3.67 -6.34 10.36
CA ILE A 123 3.78 -7.59 9.64
C ILE A 123 2.66 -8.52 10.11
N VAL A 124 1.93 -9.11 9.17
CA VAL A 124 1.07 -10.26 9.41
C VAL A 124 1.64 -11.45 8.65
N GLN A 125 1.84 -12.59 9.31
CA GLN A 125 2.27 -13.83 8.65
C GLN A 125 1.24 -14.92 8.90
N LEU A 126 0.94 -15.67 7.84
CA LEU A 126 0.11 -16.87 7.92
C LEU A 126 1.00 -18.08 7.66
N PHE A 127 0.94 -19.08 8.55
CA PHE A 127 1.71 -20.31 8.46
C PHE A 127 0.79 -21.51 8.22
N ASP A 128 1.17 -22.38 7.29
CA ASP A 128 0.51 -23.68 7.09
C ASP A 128 1.03 -24.74 8.09
N ASP A 129 0.48 -25.96 8.06
CA ASP A 129 0.88 -27.08 8.94
C ASP A 129 2.33 -27.56 8.69
N ASP A 130 2.89 -27.29 7.51
CA ASP A 130 4.29 -27.60 7.16
C ASP A 130 5.27 -26.49 7.61
N GLY A 131 4.74 -25.36 8.12
CA GLY A 131 5.51 -24.22 8.58
C GLY A 131 5.96 -23.27 7.46
N ASN A 132 5.43 -23.41 6.25
CA ASN A 132 5.67 -22.45 5.17
C ASN A 132 4.81 -21.20 5.41
N ALA A 133 5.34 -20.04 5.03
CA ALA A 133 4.68 -18.76 5.31
C ALA A 133 4.39 -17.92 4.08
N ILE A 134 3.31 -17.15 4.19
CA ILE A 134 3.09 -15.92 3.42
C ILE A 134 3.16 -14.72 4.37
N GLU A 135 3.82 -13.65 3.95
CA GLU A 135 4.01 -12.42 4.72
C GLU A 135 3.26 -11.26 4.05
N PHE A 136 2.52 -10.51 4.87
CA PHE A 136 1.81 -9.31 4.48
C PHE A 136 2.33 -8.11 5.28
N ARG A 137 2.43 -6.95 4.62
CA ARG A 137 2.86 -5.68 5.25
C ARG A 137 2.00 -4.51 4.80
N ALA A 138 1.89 -3.53 5.70
CA ALA A 138 1.41 -2.19 5.42
C ALA A 138 2.41 -1.18 6.00
N THR A 139 2.52 0.01 5.39
CA THR A 139 3.30 1.12 5.95
C THR A 139 2.33 2.12 6.57
N VAL A 140 2.50 2.39 7.86
CA VAL A 140 1.66 3.32 8.62
C VAL A 140 2.55 4.44 9.16
N HIS A 141 2.23 5.68 8.82
CA HIS A 141 2.95 6.85 9.33
C HIS A 141 2.44 7.27 10.71
N GLY A 142 3.35 7.86 11.48
CA GLY A 142 3.09 8.27 12.85
C GLY A 142 2.04 9.38 12.97
N GLY A 143 1.40 9.45 14.14
CA GLY A 143 0.36 10.45 14.42
C GLY A 143 -0.96 10.16 13.73
N THR A 144 -1.20 8.89 13.39
CA THR A 144 -2.48 8.38 12.87
C THR A 144 -3.20 7.59 13.96
N ASP A 145 -4.51 7.83 14.09
CA ASP A 145 -5.38 7.05 14.96
C ASP A 145 -5.56 5.62 14.41
N LEU A 146 -6.13 4.72 15.21
CA LEU A 146 -6.44 3.35 14.76
C LEU A 146 -7.33 3.38 13.52
N ARG A 147 -6.75 2.98 12.39
CA ARG A 147 -7.40 2.96 11.08
C ARG A 147 -7.15 1.62 10.41
N ARG A 148 -8.22 1.02 9.85
CA ARG A 148 -8.10 -0.18 9.01
C ARG A 148 -7.11 0.08 7.90
N SER A 149 -6.18 -0.84 7.71
CA SER A 149 -5.09 -0.70 6.75
C SER A 149 -5.09 -1.87 5.78
N ASN A 150 -4.93 -1.58 4.49
CA ASN A 150 -4.68 -2.60 3.47
C ASN A 150 -3.26 -3.16 3.61
N PHE A 151 -3.13 -4.48 3.84
CA PHE A 151 -1.85 -5.17 3.84
C PHE A 151 -1.69 -5.97 2.55
N GLY A 152 -0.54 -5.83 1.89
CA GLY A 152 -0.20 -6.56 0.67
C GLY A 152 0.92 -7.57 0.88
N VAL A 153 1.08 -8.48 -0.06
CA VAL A 153 2.03 -9.61 0.05
C VAL A 153 3.46 -9.12 -0.15
N SER A 154 4.24 -9.09 0.93
CA SER A 154 5.68 -8.75 0.90
C SER A 154 6.55 -9.98 0.71
N GLY A 155 6.12 -11.16 1.14
CA GLY A 155 6.88 -12.41 1.04
C GLY A 155 5.98 -13.62 0.81
N LEU A 156 6.48 -14.59 0.04
CA LEU A 156 5.77 -15.83 -0.26
C LEU A 156 6.77 -16.98 -0.32
N GLU A 157 6.66 -17.93 0.60
CA GLU A 157 7.49 -19.14 0.57
C GLU A 157 6.92 -20.17 -0.41
N SER A 158 7.82 -20.85 -1.13
CA SER A 158 7.43 -21.87 -2.09
C SER A 158 6.72 -23.04 -1.39
N GLY A 159 5.49 -23.34 -1.79
CA GLY A 159 4.74 -24.48 -1.28
C GLY A 159 3.79 -24.18 -0.14
N VAL A 160 3.65 -22.90 0.28
CA VAL A 160 2.65 -22.52 1.27
C VAL A 160 1.24 -22.93 0.83
N ASN A 161 0.53 -23.63 1.71
CA ASN A 161 -0.85 -24.04 1.50
C ASN A 161 -1.83 -23.09 2.19
N LEU A 162 -2.29 -22.07 1.47
CA LEU A 162 -3.24 -21.09 2.00
C LEU A 162 -4.61 -21.68 2.38
N GLY A 163 -4.94 -22.90 1.93
CA GLY A 163 -6.17 -23.59 2.32
C GLY A 163 -6.09 -24.29 3.69
N ASP A 164 -4.92 -24.29 4.32
CA ASP A 164 -4.61 -25.09 5.52
C ASP A 164 -3.76 -24.29 6.52
N ILE A 165 -4.10 -23.01 6.73
CA ILE A 165 -3.40 -22.14 7.67
C ILE A 165 -3.69 -22.57 9.12
N THR A 166 -2.63 -22.66 9.93
CA THR A 166 -2.68 -23.13 11.32
C THR A 166 -2.22 -22.09 12.34
N GLU A 167 -1.41 -21.10 11.93
CA GLU A 167 -0.97 -20.01 12.81
C GLU A 167 -1.04 -18.64 12.13
N ILE A 168 -1.41 -17.62 12.91
CA ILE A 168 -1.36 -16.21 12.53
C ILE A 168 -0.34 -15.52 13.43
N HIS A 169 0.65 -14.85 12.85
CA HIS A 169 1.63 -14.06 13.60
C HIS A 169 1.44 -12.59 13.26
N VAL A 170 1.47 -11.73 14.28
CA VAL A 170 1.48 -10.27 14.10
C VAL A 170 2.74 -9.73 14.75
N ALA A 171 3.48 -8.89 14.04
CA ALA A 171 4.78 -8.42 14.49
C ALA A 171 5.12 -7.00 14.01
N VAL A 172 6.10 -6.41 14.68
CA VAL A 172 6.83 -5.22 14.22
C VAL A 172 8.31 -5.41 14.52
N VAL A 173 9.15 -5.03 13.55
CA VAL A 173 10.61 -5.09 13.70
C VAL A 173 11.12 -3.75 14.22
N ALA A 174 11.96 -3.79 15.25
CA ALA A 174 12.70 -2.64 15.74
C ALA A 174 14.03 -2.54 14.98
N ALA A 175 14.34 -1.35 14.45
CA ALA A 175 15.56 -1.11 13.72
C ALA A 175 16.63 -0.51 14.66
N GLY A 176 17.64 -1.30 15.02
CA GLY A 176 18.67 -0.88 15.96
C GLY A 176 18.12 -0.69 17.37
N ASP A 177 18.54 0.36 18.07
CA ASP A 177 18.11 0.64 19.46
C ASP A 177 16.76 1.40 19.53
N ALA A 178 15.97 1.39 18.45
CA ALA A 178 14.74 2.17 18.35
C ALA A 178 13.56 1.43 18.99
N GLU A 179 12.89 2.09 19.93
CA GLU A 179 11.64 1.58 20.50
C GLU A 179 10.53 1.59 19.43
N ARG A 180 9.67 0.59 19.44
CA ARG A 180 8.51 0.49 18.55
C ARG A 180 7.26 0.21 19.37
N GLU A 181 6.24 1.01 19.13
CA GLU A 181 4.91 0.85 19.72
C GLU A 181 3.89 0.80 18.59
N LEU A 182 3.07 -0.25 18.57
CA LEU A 182 1.91 -0.35 17.70
C LEU A 182 0.65 -0.52 18.55
N ARG A 183 -0.36 0.29 18.28
CA ARG A 183 -1.74 -0.01 18.66
C ARG A 183 -2.36 -0.82 17.54
N LEU A 184 -2.90 -1.97 17.89
CA LEU A 184 -3.48 -2.94 16.98
C LEU A 184 -4.91 -3.22 17.43
N ASP A 185 -5.81 -3.25 16.47
CA ASP A 185 -7.17 -3.68 16.67
C ASP A 185 -7.67 -4.37 15.39
N ASP A 186 -8.84 -5.01 15.46
CA ASP A 186 -9.64 -5.41 14.30
C ASP A 186 -8.82 -6.15 13.23
N LEU A 187 -8.37 -7.37 13.58
CA LEU A 187 -7.86 -8.31 12.60
C LEU A 187 -9.04 -8.74 11.73
N HIS A 188 -9.01 -8.34 10.46
CA HIS A 188 -10.07 -8.58 9.50
C HIS A 188 -9.55 -9.28 8.25
N LEU A 189 -10.46 -9.88 7.49
CA LEU A 189 -10.18 -10.48 6.19
C LEU A 189 -10.72 -9.59 5.07
N VAL A 190 -9.92 -9.42 4.04
CA VAL A 190 -10.23 -8.63 2.86
C VAL A 190 -10.15 -9.52 1.63
N SER A 191 -11.26 -9.67 0.92
CA SER A 191 -11.31 -10.55 -0.24
C SER A 191 -10.40 -10.03 -1.35
N ARG A 192 -9.61 -10.94 -1.93
CA ARG A 192 -8.88 -10.70 -3.18
C ARG A 192 -9.80 -10.99 -4.36
N PRO A 193 -9.78 -10.16 -5.41
CA PRO A 193 -10.27 -10.59 -6.72
C PRO A 193 -9.59 -11.89 -7.15
N ASP A 194 -10.38 -12.85 -7.64
CA ASP A 194 -9.83 -14.12 -8.17
C ASP A 194 -8.96 -13.88 -9.41
N GLU A 195 -9.35 -12.91 -10.25
CA GLU A 195 -8.58 -12.42 -11.39
C GLU A 195 -7.56 -11.40 -10.90
N GLY A 196 -6.30 -11.54 -11.34
CA GLY A 196 -5.24 -10.61 -10.96
C GLY A 196 -5.38 -9.29 -11.71
N LEU A 197 -5.38 -8.18 -10.99
CA LEU A 197 -5.56 -6.84 -11.54
C LEU A 197 -4.28 -6.02 -11.41
N VAL A 198 -3.95 -5.27 -12.45
CA VAL A 198 -2.79 -4.38 -12.48
C VAL A 198 -3.20 -2.96 -12.81
N SER A 199 -2.73 -1.99 -12.03
CA SER A 199 -2.90 -0.57 -12.34
C SER A 199 -1.54 0.08 -12.56
N LEU A 200 -1.40 0.82 -13.67
CA LEU A 200 -0.19 1.54 -14.03
C LEU A 200 -0.35 3.03 -13.73
N GLN A 201 0.58 3.58 -12.94
CA GLN A 201 0.51 4.95 -12.46
C GLN A 201 1.85 5.67 -12.62
N PHE A 202 1.79 6.99 -12.78
CA PHE A 202 2.95 7.85 -12.89
C PHE A 202 2.80 9.09 -12.01
N ASP A 203 3.81 9.37 -11.19
CA ASP A 203 3.80 10.49 -10.25
C ASP A 203 4.64 11.67 -10.73
N GLY A 204 4.16 12.87 -10.39
CA GLY A 204 4.91 14.12 -10.50
C GLY A 204 4.81 14.79 -11.86
N GLY A 205 4.29 14.14 -12.90
CA GLY A 205 4.06 14.77 -14.20
C GLY A 205 5.34 15.17 -14.95
N ASP A 206 6.41 14.37 -14.84
CA ASP A 206 7.63 14.53 -15.63
C ASP A 206 7.38 14.35 -17.14
N GLU A 207 8.04 15.14 -17.99
CA GLU A 207 7.88 15.11 -19.45
C GLU A 207 8.28 13.75 -20.06
N SER A 208 9.18 12.99 -19.42
CA SER A 208 9.54 11.64 -19.86
C SER A 208 8.36 10.66 -19.85
N ILE A 209 7.32 10.90 -19.04
CA ILE A 209 6.11 10.07 -19.05
C ILE A 209 5.43 10.15 -20.42
N TYR A 210 5.33 11.36 -20.99
CA TYR A 210 4.81 11.56 -22.34
C TYR A 210 5.78 11.04 -23.41
N ASP A 211 7.08 11.29 -23.28
CA ASP A 211 8.05 10.95 -24.33
C ASP A 211 8.42 9.45 -24.39
N ALA A 212 8.37 8.76 -23.25
CA ALA A 212 8.84 7.37 -23.11
C ALA A 212 7.75 6.40 -22.67
N ALA A 213 6.90 6.74 -21.69
CA ALA A 213 5.89 5.80 -21.19
C ALA A 213 4.69 5.66 -22.14
N LEU A 214 4.16 6.80 -22.62
CA LEU A 214 2.99 6.80 -23.51
C LEU A 214 3.20 5.92 -24.76
N PRO A 215 4.30 6.04 -25.55
CA PRO A 215 4.47 5.23 -26.75
C PRO A 215 4.51 3.72 -26.49
N VAL A 216 5.02 3.32 -25.32
CA VAL A 216 5.09 1.91 -24.91
C VAL A 216 3.70 1.37 -24.57
N LEU A 217 2.91 2.13 -23.80
CA LEU A 217 1.56 1.70 -23.42
C LEU A 217 0.56 1.77 -24.58
N GLU A 218 0.74 2.70 -25.52
CA GLU A 218 -0.05 2.76 -26.76
C GLU A 218 0.15 1.52 -27.66
N GLU A 219 1.29 0.85 -27.61
CA GLU A 219 1.51 -0.38 -28.41
C GLU A 219 0.56 -1.51 -27.99
N PHE A 220 0.14 -1.52 -26.73
CA PHE A 220 -0.71 -2.54 -26.12
C PHE A 220 -2.13 -2.05 -25.78
N ASP A 221 -2.47 -0.81 -26.14
CA ASP A 221 -3.74 -0.15 -25.79
C ASP A 221 -4.01 -0.13 -24.27
N TYR A 222 -2.96 0.03 -23.45
CA TYR A 222 -3.10 0.00 -21.99
C TYR A 222 -3.46 1.37 -21.39
N PRO A 223 -4.49 1.43 -20.52
CA PRO A 223 -4.77 2.62 -19.75
C PRO A 223 -3.73 2.80 -18.64
N ALA A 224 -3.51 4.05 -18.24
CA ALA A 224 -2.70 4.39 -17.07
C ALA A 224 -3.20 5.67 -16.41
N THR A 225 -2.60 6.02 -15.27
CA THR A 225 -2.89 7.27 -14.54
C THR A 225 -1.65 8.14 -14.45
N ALA A 226 -1.76 9.42 -14.79
CA ALA A 226 -0.72 10.42 -14.54
C ALA A 226 -1.19 11.35 -13.41
N PHE A 227 -0.56 11.25 -12.23
CA PHE A 227 -0.76 12.20 -11.14
C PHE A 227 0.16 13.40 -11.32
N VAL A 228 -0.42 14.58 -11.45
CA VAL A 228 0.31 15.80 -11.81
C VAL A 228 0.21 16.90 -10.74
N PRO A 229 1.31 17.62 -10.47
CA PRO A 229 1.28 18.82 -9.65
C PRO A 229 0.74 19.99 -10.50
N THR A 230 -0.53 20.32 -10.31
CA THR A 230 -1.30 21.19 -11.22
C THR A 230 -0.69 22.58 -11.43
N ASP A 231 -0.10 23.19 -10.39
CA ASP A 231 0.57 24.49 -10.47
C ASP A 231 1.89 24.47 -11.26
N LEU A 232 2.43 23.27 -11.53
CA LEU A 232 3.71 23.09 -12.20
C LEU A 232 3.55 22.65 -13.66
N ILE A 233 2.32 22.41 -14.12
CA ILE A 233 2.03 22.11 -15.52
C ILE A 233 2.39 23.32 -16.39
N ARG A 234 3.12 23.05 -17.48
CA ARG A 234 3.60 24.10 -18.37
C ARG A 234 2.54 24.46 -19.40
N SER A 235 2.30 25.75 -19.60
CA SER A 235 1.43 26.20 -20.71
C SER A 235 2.01 25.89 -22.11
N SER A 236 3.33 25.74 -22.24
CA SER A 236 3.98 25.32 -23.49
C SER A 236 5.41 24.83 -23.27
N ALA A 237 5.94 24.08 -24.23
CA ALA A 237 7.32 23.56 -24.20
C ALA A 237 8.41 24.66 -24.20
N ASP A 238 8.06 25.89 -24.57
CA ASP A 238 8.98 27.05 -24.52
C ASP A 238 9.21 27.57 -23.08
N HIS A 239 8.45 27.08 -22.09
CA HIS A 239 8.62 27.45 -20.68
C HIS A 239 9.67 26.56 -20.00
N ASP A 240 10.51 27.18 -19.17
CA ASP A 240 11.55 26.50 -18.38
C ASP A 240 10.91 25.48 -17.42
N GLY A 241 11.39 24.23 -17.43
CA GLY A 241 10.92 23.15 -16.56
C GLY A 241 11.05 21.78 -17.22
N ASP A 242 10.78 20.74 -16.46
CA ASP A 242 10.78 19.33 -16.86
C ASP A 242 9.39 18.68 -16.71
N ARG A 243 8.37 19.44 -16.30
CA ARG A 243 6.99 18.95 -16.19
C ARG A 243 6.30 18.92 -17.54
N MET A 244 5.29 18.07 -17.69
CA MET A 244 4.45 18.04 -18.88
C MET A 244 3.76 19.38 -19.14
N THR A 245 3.42 19.59 -20.41
CA THR A 245 2.64 20.72 -20.88
C THR A 245 1.16 20.39 -20.91
N GLU A 246 0.29 21.41 -20.89
CA GLU A 246 -1.17 21.24 -21.08
C GLU A 246 -1.50 20.37 -22.31
N SER A 247 -0.82 20.62 -23.45
CA SER A 247 -1.01 19.82 -24.67
C SER A 247 -0.55 18.36 -24.56
N GLN A 248 0.47 18.09 -23.74
CA GLN A 248 0.90 16.72 -23.49
C GLN A 248 -0.11 15.99 -22.59
N LEU A 249 -0.69 16.68 -21.60
CA LEU A 249 -1.78 16.12 -20.79
C LEU A 249 -3.04 15.83 -21.62
N GLU A 250 -3.41 16.72 -22.53
CA GLU A 250 -4.52 16.48 -23.47
C GLU A 250 -4.25 15.23 -24.32
N THR A 251 -3.00 15.02 -24.76
CA THR A 251 -2.64 13.82 -25.51
C THR A 251 -2.73 12.54 -24.66
N LEU A 252 -2.29 12.57 -23.41
CA LEU A 252 -2.45 11.43 -22.49
C LEU A 252 -3.94 11.11 -22.27
N ALA A 253 -4.77 12.13 -22.03
CA ALA A 253 -6.20 11.96 -21.85
C ALA A 253 -6.89 11.39 -23.10
N ASP A 254 -6.52 11.87 -24.29
CA ASP A 254 -7.00 11.35 -25.58
C ASP A 254 -6.60 9.88 -25.81
N ALA A 255 -5.47 9.44 -25.24
CA ALA A 255 -5.02 8.05 -25.23
C ALA A 255 -5.75 7.18 -24.17
N GLY A 256 -6.71 7.75 -23.43
CA GLY A 256 -7.50 7.05 -22.42
C GLY A 256 -6.85 6.99 -21.03
N TRP A 257 -5.83 7.82 -20.78
CA TRP A 257 -5.24 7.91 -19.45
C TRP A 257 -6.06 8.80 -18.52
N THR A 258 -6.01 8.46 -17.24
CA THR A 258 -6.58 9.28 -16.17
C THR A 258 -5.58 10.36 -15.76
N ILE A 259 -6.00 11.61 -15.68
CA ILE A 259 -5.17 12.72 -15.17
C ILE A 259 -5.61 13.04 -13.74
N GLY A 260 -4.79 12.65 -12.76
CA GLY A 260 -5.07 12.78 -11.33
C GLY A 260 -4.23 13.83 -10.62
N SER A 261 -4.52 14.06 -9.35
CA SER A 261 -3.83 15.07 -8.53
C SER A 261 -2.54 14.52 -7.89
N TYR A 262 -1.42 15.24 -8.05
CA TYR A 262 -0.23 15.08 -7.20
C TYR A 262 -0.09 16.28 -6.25
N THR A 263 -1.23 16.75 -5.72
CA THR A 263 -1.43 18.04 -5.03
C THR A 263 -1.17 19.25 -5.94
N ALA A 264 -1.43 20.48 -5.50
CA ALA A 264 -1.26 21.64 -6.37
C ALA A 264 0.20 21.85 -6.77
N ASN A 265 1.15 21.77 -5.84
CA ASN A 265 2.57 22.04 -6.11
C ASN A 265 3.53 20.91 -5.72
N GLY A 266 3.02 19.73 -5.34
CA GLY A 266 3.83 18.55 -5.01
C GLY A 266 4.59 18.66 -3.68
N ARG A 267 4.19 19.56 -2.79
CA ARG A 267 4.78 19.68 -1.45
C ARG A 267 4.24 18.60 -0.50
N LEU A 268 5.08 18.20 0.45
CA LEU A 268 4.72 17.22 1.47
C LEU A 268 3.62 17.81 2.37
N LEU A 269 2.45 17.20 2.40
CA LEU A 269 1.30 17.68 3.18
C LEU A 269 1.59 17.82 4.69
N PRO A 270 2.38 16.93 5.33
CA PRO A 270 2.73 17.09 6.74
C PRO A 270 3.56 18.35 7.06
N ASP A 271 4.26 18.91 6.06
CA ASP A 271 5.10 20.12 6.23
C ASP A 271 4.30 21.43 6.11
N LEU A 272 3.00 21.34 5.80
CA LEU A 272 2.12 22.49 5.58
C LEU A 272 1.27 22.79 6.81
N ASP A 273 0.88 24.06 6.97
CA ASP A 273 -0.18 24.40 7.92
C ASP A 273 -1.55 23.97 7.39
N SER A 274 -2.56 23.99 8.27
CA SER A 274 -3.89 23.45 8.00
C SER A 274 -4.57 24.07 6.78
N ASP A 275 -4.45 25.39 6.60
CA ASP A 275 -5.12 26.08 5.50
C ASP A 275 -4.39 25.75 4.19
N GLU A 276 -3.06 25.86 4.18
CA GLU A 276 -2.25 25.58 3.00
C GLU A 276 -2.35 24.11 2.55
N ARG A 277 -2.49 23.18 3.50
CA ARG A 277 -2.72 21.76 3.21
C ARG A 277 -4.07 21.53 2.53
N ALA A 278 -5.13 22.15 3.01
CA ALA A 278 -6.46 22.05 2.40
C ALA A 278 -6.47 22.68 1.00
N ASP A 279 -5.83 23.84 0.84
CA ASP A 279 -5.68 24.52 -0.45
C ASP A 279 -4.92 23.64 -1.46
N GLN A 280 -3.83 22.96 -1.04
CA GLN A 280 -3.10 22.02 -1.91
C GLN A 280 -3.97 20.91 -2.53
N LEU A 281 -5.00 20.46 -1.81
CA LEU A 281 -5.87 19.39 -2.25
C LEU A 281 -7.06 19.93 -3.04
N THR A 282 -7.69 21.00 -2.55
CA THR A 282 -8.91 21.55 -3.14
C THR A 282 -8.64 22.37 -4.41
N ASP A 283 -7.56 23.14 -4.47
CA ASP A 283 -7.18 23.90 -5.68
C ASP A 283 -6.77 22.97 -6.82
N ALA A 284 -6.03 21.89 -6.51
CA ALA A 284 -5.64 20.89 -7.49
C ALA A 284 -6.86 20.18 -8.11
N ARG A 285 -7.82 19.78 -7.26
CA ARG A 285 -9.08 19.20 -7.71
C ARG A 285 -9.87 20.17 -8.58
N ALA A 286 -10.01 21.43 -8.16
CA ALA A 286 -10.73 22.44 -8.91
C ALA A 286 -10.10 22.70 -10.29
N TRP A 287 -8.76 22.75 -10.36
CA TRP A 287 -8.04 22.90 -11.63
C TRP A 287 -8.30 21.72 -12.57
N LEU A 288 -8.22 20.47 -12.06
CA LEU A 288 -8.50 19.28 -12.85
C LEU A 288 -9.94 19.28 -13.40
N GLU A 289 -10.92 19.68 -12.58
CA GLU A 289 -12.32 19.82 -13.01
C GLU A 289 -12.48 20.89 -14.10
N ASP A 290 -11.82 22.05 -13.95
CA ASP A 290 -11.89 23.17 -14.90
C ASP A 290 -11.22 22.86 -16.25
N GLU A 291 -10.14 22.08 -16.25
CA GLU A 291 -9.41 21.64 -17.46
C GLU A 291 -10.05 20.42 -18.15
N GLY A 292 -11.15 19.89 -17.60
CA GLY A 292 -11.92 18.80 -18.21
C GLY A 292 -11.50 17.39 -17.78
N TYR A 293 -10.66 17.26 -16.75
CA TYR A 293 -10.21 16.00 -16.16
C TYR A 293 -11.04 15.59 -14.94
N ALA A 294 -12.35 15.88 -14.96
CA ALA A 294 -13.23 15.66 -13.80
C ALA A 294 -13.27 14.21 -13.29
N ASP A 295 -13.09 13.22 -14.17
CA ASP A 295 -13.03 11.81 -13.76
C ASP A 295 -11.77 11.50 -12.93
N GLY A 296 -10.63 12.08 -13.31
CA GLY A 296 -9.36 11.94 -12.59
C GLY A 296 -9.19 12.87 -11.39
N ALA A 297 -9.96 13.97 -11.33
CA ALA A 297 -10.02 14.90 -10.19
C ALA A 297 -10.47 14.24 -8.87
N ARG A 298 -10.97 13.00 -8.95
CA ARG A 298 -11.39 12.16 -7.83
C ARG A 298 -10.25 11.35 -7.21
N PHE A 299 -9.05 11.42 -7.76
CA PHE A 299 -7.90 10.64 -7.28
C PHE A 299 -6.71 11.53 -6.93
N VAL A 300 -6.03 11.18 -5.84
CA VAL A 300 -4.83 11.88 -5.39
C VAL A 300 -3.69 10.92 -5.06
N SER A 301 -2.48 11.34 -5.35
CA SER A 301 -1.26 10.65 -4.97
C SER A 301 -0.46 11.52 -3.99
N TYR A 302 -0.04 10.94 -2.86
CA TYR A 302 0.71 11.67 -1.85
C TYR A 302 2.15 11.93 -2.30
N PRO A 303 2.61 13.20 -2.29
CA PRO A 303 4.00 13.50 -2.60
C PRO A 303 4.97 12.74 -1.70
N ALA A 304 5.88 11.98 -2.33
CA ALA A 304 6.83 11.09 -1.65
C ALA A 304 6.19 10.05 -0.71
N GLY A 305 4.89 9.74 -0.89
CA GLY A 305 4.13 8.83 -0.05
C GLY A 305 3.86 9.34 1.37
N GLN A 306 4.13 10.63 1.66
CA GLN A 306 4.07 11.18 3.02
C GLN A 306 2.68 11.76 3.32
N TYR A 307 2.14 11.36 4.47
CA TYR A 307 0.86 11.83 5.01
C TYR A 307 0.87 11.82 6.55
N ASP A 308 -0.04 12.58 7.15
CA ASP A 308 -0.40 12.56 8.58
C ASP A 308 -1.92 12.36 8.73
N ALA A 309 -2.44 12.22 9.96
CA ALA A 309 -3.89 12.04 10.19
C ALA A 309 -4.73 13.13 9.50
N ALA A 310 -4.33 14.39 9.64
CA ALA A 310 -5.05 15.50 9.03
C ALA A 310 -5.00 15.47 7.49
N SER A 311 -3.95 14.92 6.89
CA SER A 311 -3.88 14.68 5.44
C SER A 311 -4.82 13.56 5.00
N LEU A 312 -4.98 12.49 5.81
CA LEU A 312 -5.93 11.41 5.53
C LEU A 312 -7.37 11.93 5.60
N ASP A 313 -7.73 12.66 6.66
CA ASP A 313 -9.07 13.24 6.83
C ASP A 313 -9.47 14.13 5.63
N LEU A 314 -8.56 15.02 5.21
CA LEU A 314 -8.81 15.89 4.06
C LEU A 314 -8.94 15.11 2.75
N VAL A 315 -8.21 14.00 2.61
CA VAL A 315 -8.31 13.16 1.40
C VAL A 315 -9.61 12.38 1.40
N ASP A 316 -10.05 11.81 2.52
CA ASP A 316 -11.37 11.17 2.64
C ASP A 316 -12.51 12.15 2.28
N GLU A 317 -12.37 13.43 2.64
CA GLU A 317 -13.36 14.46 2.32
C GLU A 317 -13.33 14.91 0.84
N THR A 318 -12.18 14.78 0.18
CA THR A 318 -11.92 15.44 -1.12
C THR A 318 -11.84 14.46 -2.30
N TYR A 319 -11.43 13.21 -2.08
CA TYR A 319 -11.11 12.26 -3.14
C TYR A 319 -11.79 10.92 -2.90
N ASP A 320 -12.08 10.20 -3.98
CA ASP A 320 -12.59 8.82 -3.93
C ASP A 320 -11.48 7.85 -3.51
N LEU A 321 -10.24 8.06 -3.99
CA LEU A 321 -9.04 7.30 -3.60
C LEU A 321 -7.80 8.18 -3.44
N GLY A 322 -7.02 7.92 -2.39
CA GLY A 322 -5.68 8.43 -2.17
C GLY A 322 -4.64 7.32 -2.27
N PHE A 323 -3.49 7.57 -2.89
CA PHE A 323 -2.47 6.55 -3.15
C PHE A 323 -1.15 6.83 -2.44
N ALA A 324 -0.60 5.81 -1.75
CA ALA A 324 0.66 5.89 -1.01
C ALA A 324 1.52 4.63 -1.22
N ALA A 325 2.82 4.71 -0.90
CA ALA A 325 3.74 3.59 -1.05
C ALA A 325 3.34 2.38 -0.17
N GLY A 326 3.35 1.19 -0.74
CA GLY A 326 2.98 -0.03 -0.04
C GLY A 326 3.37 -1.30 -0.81
N GLN A 327 2.68 -2.40 -0.50
CA GLN A 327 2.97 -3.73 -1.02
C GLN A 327 2.03 -4.11 -2.18
N PRO A 328 2.39 -5.08 -3.04
CA PRO A 328 1.54 -5.58 -4.11
C PRO A 328 0.50 -6.59 -3.60
N VAL A 329 -0.31 -7.15 -4.50
CA VAL A 329 -1.27 -8.23 -4.23
C VAL A 329 -2.21 -7.87 -3.10
N GLN A 330 -2.90 -6.76 -3.27
CA GLN A 330 -3.91 -6.25 -2.34
C GLN A 330 -5.24 -6.97 -2.51
N GLY A 331 -6.01 -7.02 -1.43
CA GLY A 331 -7.45 -7.29 -1.50
C GLY A 331 -8.23 -6.06 -1.98
N ARG A 332 -9.55 -6.10 -1.82
CA ARG A 332 -10.44 -4.94 -1.98
C ARG A 332 -9.97 -3.72 -1.19
N VAL A 333 -10.35 -2.52 -1.63
CA VAL A 333 -9.98 -1.27 -0.97
C VAL A 333 -10.75 -1.15 0.33
N VAL A 334 -10.02 -1.09 1.45
CA VAL A 334 -10.57 -0.87 2.80
C VAL A 334 -10.27 0.55 3.26
N ASP A 335 -9.07 1.05 2.96
CA ASP A 335 -8.64 2.41 3.28
C ASP A 335 -8.61 3.28 2.01
N THR A 336 -9.72 3.97 1.73
CA THR A 336 -9.87 4.81 0.52
C THR A 336 -8.86 5.95 0.47
N ALA A 337 -8.56 6.62 1.59
CA ALA A 337 -7.55 7.67 1.60
C ALA A 337 -6.13 7.14 1.42
N ARG A 338 -5.87 5.83 1.57
CA ARG A 338 -4.50 5.30 1.54
C ARG A 338 -4.46 3.91 0.91
N TYR A 339 -4.71 3.87 -0.38
CA TYR A 339 -4.53 2.68 -1.16
C TYR A 339 -3.06 2.47 -1.55
N PRO A 340 -2.48 1.29 -1.26
CA PRO A 340 -1.06 1.04 -1.45
C PRO A 340 -0.67 0.77 -2.91
N ARG A 341 0.56 1.13 -3.25
CA ARG A 341 1.19 0.83 -4.55
C ARG A 341 2.70 0.60 -4.43
N ALA A 342 3.24 -0.23 -5.32
CA ALA A 342 4.67 -0.44 -5.44
C ALA A 342 5.29 0.71 -6.24
N VAL A 343 6.17 1.50 -5.61
CA VAL A 343 6.78 2.69 -6.21
C VAL A 343 8.19 2.37 -6.72
N ASP A 344 8.44 2.69 -7.99
CA ASP A 344 9.67 2.41 -8.74
C ASP A 344 10.23 0.99 -8.48
N PRO A 345 9.42 -0.07 -8.68
CA PRO A 345 9.84 -1.43 -8.39
C PRO A 345 11.04 -1.85 -9.25
N GLU A 346 12.06 -2.41 -8.60
CA GLU A 346 13.24 -2.96 -9.30
C GLU A 346 12.93 -4.30 -9.99
N ALA A 347 11.97 -5.06 -9.46
CA ALA A 347 11.58 -6.40 -9.93
C ALA A 347 10.06 -6.47 -10.13
N ALA A 348 9.53 -5.64 -11.03
CA ALA A 348 8.09 -5.53 -11.26
C ALA A 348 7.49 -6.85 -11.78
N GLU A 349 8.25 -7.60 -12.59
CA GLU A 349 7.84 -8.88 -13.16
C GLU A 349 7.51 -9.90 -12.06
N GLU A 350 8.28 -9.94 -10.97
CA GLU A 350 8.01 -10.82 -9.83
C GLU A 350 6.69 -10.45 -9.13
N LEU A 351 6.34 -9.16 -9.11
CA LEU A 351 5.07 -8.70 -8.55
C LEU A 351 3.89 -9.09 -9.45
N LEU A 352 4.09 -9.00 -10.77
CA LEU A 352 3.10 -9.42 -11.77
C LEU A 352 2.85 -10.93 -11.69
N GLU A 353 3.90 -11.77 -11.63
CA GLU A 353 3.77 -13.23 -11.44
C GLU A 353 3.02 -13.55 -10.16
N ARG A 354 3.38 -12.90 -9.06
CA ARG A 354 2.71 -13.12 -7.77
C ARG A 354 1.23 -12.75 -7.82
N THR A 355 0.87 -11.71 -8.57
CA THR A 355 -0.52 -11.28 -8.76
C THR A 355 -1.29 -12.25 -9.66
N ALA A 356 -0.64 -12.76 -10.70
CA ALA A 356 -1.22 -13.80 -11.57
C ALA A 356 -1.48 -15.11 -10.78
N ASP A 357 -0.57 -15.48 -9.89
CA ASP A 357 -0.67 -16.72 -9.11
C ASP A 357 -1.69 -16.64 -7.96
N LEU A 358 -1.82 -15.48 -7.31
CA LEU A 358 -2.64 -15.30 -6.09
C LEU A 358 -3.97 -14.57 -6.33
N GLY A 359 -4.16 -14.01 -7.52
CA GLY A 359 -5.17 -12.97 -7.75
C GLY A 359 -4.79 -11.67 -7.04
N GLY A 360 -5.79 -10.84 -6.73
CA GLY A 360 -5.55 -9.57 -6.02
C GLY A 360 -5.25 -8.40 -6.96
N ILE A 361 -4.86 -7.27 -6.36
CA ILE A 361 -4.61 -6.01 -7.07
C ILE A 361 -3.17 -5.56 -6.85
N THR A 362 -2.42 -5.30 -7.92
CA THR A 362 -1.09 -4.71 -7.87
C THR A 362 -1.04 -3.40 -8.63
N THR A 363 -0.80 -2.31 -7.91
CA THR A 363 -0.58 -0.99 -8.50
C THR A 363 0.92 -0.74 -8.62
N LEU A 364 1.41 -0.53 -9.84
CA LEU A 364 2.79 -0.15 -10.13
C LEU A 364 2.83 1.36 -10.39
N CYS A 365 3.70 2.07 -9.67
CA CYS A 365 3.87 3.50 -9.80
C CYS A 365 5.30 3.83 -10.20
N TYR A 366 5.46 4.67 -11.19
CA TYR A 366 6.76 5.16 -11.65
C TYR A 366 6.83 6.68 -11.48
N HIS A 367 8.02 7.21 -11.25
CA HIS A 367 8.27 8.64 -11.42
C HIS A 367 8.69 8.92 -12.88
N GLY A 368 9.61 9.86 -13.10
CA GLY A 368 10.20 10.08 -14.41
C GLY A 368 11.00 8.85 -14.89
N LEU A 369 10.96 8.60 -16.19
CA LEU A 369 11.68 7.52 -16.86
C LEU A 369 12.91 8.07 -17.58
N ASP A 370 14.10 7.80 -17.05
CA ASP A 370 15.35 8.15 -17.69
C ASP A 370 16.38 7.00 -17.68
N GLY A 371 17.25 7.00 -18.68
CA GLY A 371 18.29 5.98 -18.83
C GLY A 371 17.73 4.55 -18.77
N ASP A 372 18.30 3.73 -17.88
CA ASP A 372 17.94 2.32 -17.70
C ASP A 372 16.51 2.11 -17.16
N ALA A 373 15.82 3.17 -16.68
CA ALA A 373 14.42 3.08 -16.25
C ALA A 373 13.46 2.88 -17.42
N VAL A 374 13.78 3.41 -18.61
CA VAL A 374 12.98 3.22 -19.82
C VAL A 374 13.01 1.74 -20.23
N ASP A 375 14.21 1.18 -20.34
CA ASP A 375 14.39 -0.24 -20.73
C ASP A 375 13.68 -1.18 -19.76
N ARG A 376 13.78 -0.94 -18.44
CA ARG A 376 13.05 -1.74 -17.43
C ARG A 376 11.54 -1.60 -17.55
N PHE A 377 11.04 -0.38 -17.79
CA PHE A 377 9.61 -0.17 -17.98
C PHE A 377 9.09 -0.90 -19.22
N GLU A 378 9.82 -0.85 -20.34
CA GLU A 378 9.50 -1.61 -21.56
C GLU A 378 9.47 -3.12 -21.31
N GLU A 379 10.45 -3.65 -20.57
CA GLU A 379 10.51 -5.06 -20.18
C GLU A 379 9.29 -5.44 -19.32
N THR A 380 8.95 -4.63 -18.32
CA THR A 380 7.80 -4.85 -17.46
C THR A 380 6.48 -4.84 -18.23
N VAL A 381 6.25 -3.86 -19.11
CA VAL A 381 5.01 -3.78 -19.90
C VAL A 381 4.92 -4.95 -20.89
N THR A 382 6.02 -5.33 -21.51
CA THR A 382 6.05 -6.50 -22.41
C THR A 382 5.71 -7.79 -21.65
N TYR A 383 6.19 -7.91 -20.41
CA TYR A 383 5.89 -9.07 -19.57
C TYR A 383 4.45 -9.07 -19.06
N LEU A 384 3.93 -7.90 -18.67
CA LEU A 384 2.52 -7.71 -18.36
C LEU A 384 1.64 -8.16 -19.54
N ASP A 385 1.96 -7.75 -20.77
CA ASP A 385 1.19 -8.14 -21.95
C ASP A 385 1.18 -9.64 -22.21
N LYS A 386 2.28 -10.33 -21.93
CA LYS A 386 2.29 -11.78 -21.96
C LYS A 386 1.24 -12.37 -21.01
N LEU A 387 1.17 -11.92 -19.77
CA LEU A 387 0.25 -12.44 -18.75
C LEU A 387 -1.21 -12.06 -19.06
N VAL A 388 -1.45 -10.84 -19.57
CA VAL A 388 -2.77 -10.40 -20.05
C VAL A 388 -3.24 -11.27 -21.23
N ALA A 389 -2.36 -11.56 -22.19
CA ALA A 389 -2.68 -12.43 -23.32
C ALA A 389 -2.92 -13.89 -22.91
N GLU A 390 -2.33 -14.35 -21.81
CA GLU A 390 -2.58 -15.66 -21.19
C GLU A 390 -3.91 -15.70 -20.41
N GLY A 391 -4.48 -14.52 -20.09
CA GLY A 391 -5.71 -14.36 -19.32
C GLY A 391 -5.48 -14.43 -17.81
N ASP A 392 -4.24 -14.24 -17.37
CA ASP A 392 -3.84 -14.32 -15.98
C ASP A 392 -3.93 -12.95 -15.27
N LEU A 393 -3.87 -11.85 -16.04
CA LEU A 393 -3.97 -10.48 -15.53
C LEU A 393 -4.90 -9.60 -16.38
N GLU A 394 -5.50 -8.58 -15.75
CA GLU A 394 -6.23 -7.49 -16.40
C GLU A 394 -5.63 -6.13 -16.00
N VAL A 395 -5.52 -5.21 -16.96
CA VAL A 395 -5.05 -3.83 -16.70
C VAL A 395 -6.24 -2.91 -16.45
N VAL A 396 -6.25 -2.24 -15.30
CA VAL A 396 -7.38 -1.42 -14.83
C VAL A 396 -6.97 -0.01 -14.39
N GLY A 397 -7.89 0.95 -14.56
CA GLY A 397 -7.76 2.33 -14.07
C GLY A 397 -8.25 2.49 -12.62
N PRO A 398 -7.93 3.62 -11.97
CA PRO A 398 -8.36 3.94 -10.62
C PRO A 398 -9.89 4.03 -10.48
N GLU A 399 -10.62 4.32 -11.56
CA GLU A 399 -12.08 4.33 -11.59
C GLU A 399 -12.68 2.95 -11.33
N THR A 400 -12.09 1.91 -11.93
CA THR A 400 -12.49 0.53 -11.71
C THR A 400 -12.21 0.13 -10.27
N LEU A 401 -11.02 0.49 -9.75
CA LEU A 401 -10.65 0.23 -8.35
C LEU A 401 -11.67 0.87 -7.39
N ALA A 402 -12.02 2.13 -7.59
CA ALA A 402 -12.95 2.87 -6.75
C ALA A 402 -14.39 2.35 -6.84
N SER A 403 -14.86 2.00 -8.04
CA SER A 403 -16.28 1.67 -8.26
C SER A 403 -16.63 0.19 -8.09
N GLU A 404 -15.68 -0.71 -8.32
CA GLU A 404 -15.93 -2.17 -8.30
C GLU A 404 -15.22 -2.88 -7.15
N TYR A 405 -14.14 -2.30 -6.62
CA TYR A 405 -13.26 -2.94 -5.65
C TYR A 405 -13.13 -2.22 -4.31
N ALA A 406 -13.71 -1.03 -4.15
CA ALA A 406 -13.88 -0.43 -2.83
C ALA A 406 -15.04 -1.06 -2.07
N GLU A 407 -14.84 -1.34 -0.79
CA GLU A 407 -15.93 -1.76 0.08
C GLU A 407 -16.95 -0.61 0.18
N THR A 408 -18.21 -0.91 -0.14
CA THR A 408 -19.29 0.05 0.00
C THR A 408 -19.79 -0.03 1.44
N GLU A 409 -19.70 1.09 2.18
CA GLU A 409 -20.18 1.19 3.58
C GLU A 409 -21.63 0.72 3.80
#